data_AF-A0A9R0V1F5-F1
#
_entry.id   AF-A0A9R0V1F5-F1
#
_cell.length_a   1.000
_cell.length_b   1.000
_cell.length_c   1.000
_cell.angle_alpha   90.00
_cell.angle_beta   90.00
_cell.angle_gamma   90.00
#
_symmetry.space_group_name_H-M   'P 1'
#
loop_
_entity.id
_entity.type
_entity.pdbx_description
1 polymer ?
#
loop_
_entity_poly.entity_id
_entity_poly.type
_entity_poly.pdbx_seq_one_letter_code
_entity_poly.pdbx_strand_id
1 'polypeptide(L)'
;MVKRGWLKKIQQEWTILQNDLPDDIHVRVYEERMDLLRACIVGAAGTPYHDNLFFFDIFFPPDYPHEPPSVHYHSGGLRLNPNLYETGKVCLSLLKTWAGTGNEVWNPEGSTVLQLLLSLQALVLNEKPYFNEAGYDKFVGKADGEKNSITYNENAFLLSCKSMMYILHKPPKHFENFVKEHFTCRAPHILEACNAYLGGDLVGHARDSTYISDDGCKSCSTGFKIMLGKQLPKLVAAFSEAGIACGQ
;
A
#
# COMPACT_ATOMS: atom_id res chain seq x y z
N MET A 1 6.82 22.92 -25.95
CA MET A 1 7.74 23.71 -25.09
C MET A 1 7.18 23.68 -23.68
N VAL A 2 7.96 23.22 -22.69
CA VAL A 2 7.50 23.15 -21.29
C VAL A 2 7.30 24.56 -20.74
N LYS A 3 6.15 24.84 -20.13
CA LYS A 3 5.84 26.17 -19.58
C LYS A 3 6.77 26.46 -18.39
N ARG A 4 7.32 27.69 -18.30
CA ARG A 4 8.19 28.11 -17.18
C ARG A 4 7.53 27.91 -15.80
N GLY A 5 6.22 28.15 -15.71
CA GLY A 5 5.43 27.93 -14.49
C GLY A 5 5.36 26.45 -14.08
N TRP A 6 5.23 25.55 -15.05
CA TRP A 6 5.23 24.11 -14.82
C TRP A 6 6.54 23.65 -14.21
N LEU A 7 7.69 24.04 -14.82
CA LEU A 7 9.01 23.69 -14.29
C LEU A 7 9.22 24.19 -12.86
N LYS A 8 8.78 25.42 -12.57
CA LYS A 8 8.85 25.97 -11.21
C LYS A 8 8.01 25.14 -10.23
N LYS A 9 6.81 24.73 -10.60
CA LYS A 9 5.95 23.90 -9.74
C LYS A 9 6.55 22.52 -9.52
N ILE A 10 7.06 21.84 -10.55
CA ILE A 10 7.71 20.54 -10.37
C ILE A 10 8.97 20.67 -9.48
N GLN A 11 9.74 21.74 -9.63
CA GLN A 11 10.87 21.99 -8.74
C GLN A 11 10.45 22.16 -7.29
N GLN A 12 9.30 22.79 -7.04
CA GLN A 12 8.73 22.87 -5.69
C GLN A 12 8.33 21.49 -5.17
N GLU A 13 7.73 20.62 -6.01
CA GLU A 13 7.42 19.23 -5.61
C GLU A 13 8.69 18.48 -5.18
N TRP A 14 9.80 18.59 -5.94
CA TRP A 14 11.05 17.93 -5.55
C TRP A 14 11.60 18.45 -4.23
N THR A 15 11.57 19.76 -4.00
CA THR A 15 12.03 20.33 -2.73
C THR A 15 11.20 19.79 -1.56
N ILE A 16 9.88 19.70 -1.70
CA ILE A 16 9.00 19.15 -0.66
C ILE A 16 9.31 17.66 -0.43
N LEU A 17 9.39 16.87 -1.50
CA LEU A 17 9.69 15.43 -1.41
C LEU A 17 11.10 15.14 -0.88
N GLN A 18 12.07 16.05 -1.05
CA GLN A 18 13.41 15.87 -0.49
C GLN A 18 13.48 16.16 1.01
N ASN A 19 12.66 17.09 1.50
CA ASN A 19 12.74 17.57 2.88
C ASN A 19 11.76 16.86 3.82
N ASP A 20 10.59 16.49 3.32
CA ASP A 20 9.42 16.18 4.17
C ASP A 20 8.86 14.76 3.95
N LEU A 21 9.57 13.90 3.20
CA LEU A 21 9.10 12.53 2.92
C LEU A 21 9.26 11.63 4.15
N PRO A 22 8.21 10.91 4.57
CA PRO A 22 8.32 9.91 5.64
C PRO A 22 9.26 8.76 5.27
N ASP A 23 9.87 8.14 6.28
CA ASP A 23 10.84 7.03 6.10
C ASP A 23 10.26 5.81 5.37
N ASP A 24 8.94 5.61 5.45
CA ASP A 24 8.22 4.49 4.84
C ASP A 24 7.67 4.81 3.44
N ILE A 25 8.01 5.97 2.90
CA ILE A 25 7.71 6.37 1.53
C ILE A 25 9.02 6.65 0.80
N HIS A 26 9.22 6.02 -0.35
CA HIS A 26 10.41 6.20 -1.18
C HIS A 26 10.04 6.69 -2.56
N VAL A 27 10.73 7.71 -3.05
CA VAL A 27 10.48 8.27 -4.38
C VAL A 27 11.76 8.22 -5.22
N ARG A 28 11.62 7.81 -6.48
CA ARG A 28 12.66 7.94 -7.51
C ARG A 28 12.11 8.75 -8.68
N VAL A 29 12.91 9.69 -9.16
CA VAL A 29 12.63 10.52 -10.32
C VAL A 29 13.52 10.09 -11.49
N TYR A 30 13.09 10.37 -12.72
CA TYR A 30 13.86 10.05 -13.92
C TYR A 30 14.64 11.28 -14.38
N GLU A 31 15.95 11.15 -14.60
CA GLU A 31 16.83 12.26 -15.04
C GLU A 31 16.33 12.92 -16.33
N GLU A 32 15.85 12.11 -17.29
CA GLU A 32 15.40 12.58 -18.60
C GLU A 32 13.88 12.89 -18.66
N ARG A 33 13.13 12.54 -17.61
CA ARG A 33 11.65 12.65 -17.57
C ARG A 33 11.20 13.25 -16.25
N MET A 34 11.38 14.57 -16.13
CA MET A 34 10.94 15.39 -14.99
C MET A 34 9.42 15.31 -14.74
N ASP A 35 8.66 14.92 -15.75
CA ASP A 35 7.22 14.71 -15.71
C ASP A 35 6.82 13.33 -15.16
N LEU A 36 7.79 12.48 -14.83
CA LEU A 36 7.56 11.14 -14.29
C LEU A 36 8.33 10.93 -12.99
N LEU A 37 7.67 10.26 -12.05
CA LEU A 37 8.32 9.68 -10.88
C LEU A 37 7.66 8.35 -10.52
N ARG A 38 8.40 7.53 -9.76
CA ARG A 38 7.87 6.32 -9.14
C ARG A 38 7.98 6.46 -7.63
N ALA A 39 6.86 6.26 -6.95
CA ALA A 39 6.79 6.18 -5.50
C ALA A 39 6.62 4.71 -5.07
N CYS A 40 7.15 4.40 -3.90
CA CYS A 40 6.93 3.16 -3.17
C CYS A 40 6.43 3.52 -1.77
N ILE A 41 5.30 2.97 -1.34
CA ILE A 41 4.81 3.09 0.03
C ILE A 41 4.96 1.72 0.68
N VAL A 42 5.62 1.66 1.83
CA VAL A 42 5.68 0.45 2.65
C VAL A 42 4.37 0.36 3.44
N GLY A 43 3.74 -0.82 3.44
CA GLY A 43 2.54 -1.04 4.23
C GLY A 43 2.84 -0.94 5.73
N ALA A 44 2.04 -0.16 6.44
CA ALA A 44 2.26 0.15 7.86
C ALA A 44 1.91 -1.03 8.78
N ALA A 45 2.55 -1.09 9.95
CA ALA A 45 2.16 -1.99 11.02
C ALA A 45 0.71 -1.70 11.48
N GLY A 46 0.02 -2.70 12.01
CA GLY A 46 -1.40 -2.59 12.36
C GLY A 46 -2.37 -2.77 11.17
N THR A 47 -1.87 -2.83 9.93
CA THR A 47 -2.71 -2.99 8.73
C THR A 47 -2.53 -4.39 8.13
N PRO A 48 -3.50 -4.91 7.33
CA PRO A 48 -3.30 -6.15 6.56
C PRO A 48 -2.24 -6.04 5.46
N TYR A 49 -1.63 -4.86 5.32
CA TYR A 49 -0.65 -4.53 4.30
C TYR A 49 0.78 -4.51 4.82
N HIS A 50 0.97 -4.70 6.14
CA HIS A 50 2.26 -4.53 6.79
C HIS A 50 3.41 -5.22 6.03
N ASP A 51 4.52 -4.50 5.91
CA ASP A 51 5.76 -4.93 5.22
C ASP A 51 5.67 -5.17 3.71
N ASN A 52 4.48 -5.14 3.11
CA ASN A 52 4.35 -5.19 1.65
C ASN A 52 4.80 -3.86 1.02
N LEU A 53 5.23 -3.91 -0.24
CA LEU A 53 5.62 -2.73 -1.02
C LEU A 53 4.52 -2.39 -2.04
N PHE A 54 4.11 -1.12 -2.08
CA PHE A 54 3.12 -0.61 -3.03
C PHE A 54 3.76 0.41 -3.96
N PHE A 55 3.88 0.07 -5.24
CA PHE A 55 4.50 0.92 -6.23
C PHE A 55 3.49 1.70 -7.06
N PHE A 56 3.77 2.99 -7.25
CA PHE A 56 2.93 3.92 -8.00
C PHE A 56 3.78 4.70 -9.00
N ASP A 57 3.43 4.64 -10.28
CA ASP A 57 3.94 5.59 -11.27
C ASP A 57 3.07 6.84 -11.27
N ILE A 58 3.71 8.00 -11.18
CA ILE A 58 3.06 9.31 -11.10
C ILE A 58 3.54 10.14 -12.28
N PHE A 59 2.59 10.62 -13.07
CA PHE A 59 2.81 11.44 -14.25
C PHE A 59 2.22 12.83 -14.05
N PHE A 60 3.04 13.85 -14.25
CA PHE A 60 2.62 15.24 -14.25
C PHE A 60 2.16 15.65 -15.66
N PRO A 61 0.86 15.91 -15.88
CA PRO A 61 0.39 16.33 -17.19
C PRO A 61 0.95 17.72 -17.57
N PRO A 62 0.92 18.09 -18.86
CA PRO A 62 1.38 19.41 -19.32
C PRO A 62 0.68 20.60 -18.66
N ASP A 63 -0.53 20.39 -18.13
CA ASP A 63 -1.32 21.42 -17.44
C ASP A 63 -1.24 21.34 -15.90
N TYR A 64 -0.34 20.51 -15.36
CA TYR A 64 -0.03 20.51 -13.92
C TYR A 64 0.44 21.91 -13.48
N PRO A 65 -0.03 22.44 -12.32
CA PRO A 65 -0.89 21.79 -11.32
C PRO A 65 -2.39 22.08 -11.50
N HIS A 66 -2.85 22.67 -12.61
CA HIS A 66 -4.28 22.91 -12.83
C HIS A 66 -5.08 21.61 -12.94
N GLU A 67 -4.47 20.58 -13.52
CA GLU A 67 -4.93 19.19 -13.42
C GLU A 67 -4.06 18.38 -12.44
N PRO A 68 -4.65 17.41 -11.70
CA PRO A 68 -3.92 16.54 -10.80
C PRO A 68 -2.93 15.66 -11.57
N PRO A 69 -1.94 15.07 -10.89
CA PRO A 69 -1.09 14.07 -11.52
C PRO A 69 -1.92 12.83 -11.86
N SER A 70 -1.52 12.11 -12.91
CA SER A 70 -2.06 10.78 -13.18
C SER A 70 -1.27 9.73 -12.41
N VAL A 71 -1.95 8.77 -11.79
CA VAL A 71 -1.32 7.73 -10.96
C VAL A 71 -1.68 6.35 -11.48
N HIS A 72 -0.68 5.48 -11.58
CA HIS A 72 -0.83 4.07 -11.93
C HIS A 72 -0.23 3.18 -10.85
N TYR A 73 -1.05 2.32 -10.25
CA TYR A 73 -0.64 1.32 -9.27
C TYR A 73 -0.14 0.05 -9.96
N HIS A 74 1.01 -0.45 -9.54
CA HIS A 74 1.57 -1.73 -10.00
C HIS A 74 0.87 -2.89 -9.30
N SER A 75 -0.31 -3.26 -9.79
CA SER A 75 -1.20 -4.25 -9.14
C SER A 75 -0.70 -5.69 -9.17
N GLY A 76 0.11 -6.07 -10.16
CA GLY A 76 0.43 -7.48 -10.43
C GLY A 76 -0.81 -8.32 -10.77
N GLY A 77 -1.93 -7.68 -11.19
CA GLY A 77 -3.21 -8.35 -11.41
C GLY A 77 -3.98 -8.67 -10.13
N LEU A 78 -3.60 -8.09 -8.99
CA LEU A 78 -4.25 -8.32 -7.69
C LEU A 78 -5.09 -7.10 -7.26
N ARG A 79 -6.22 -7.35 -6.61
CA ARG A 79 -7.07 -6.32 -5.99
C ARG A 79 -6.89 -6.31 -4.47
N LEU A 80 -5.86 -5.63 -3.97
CA LEU A 80 -5.55 -5.58 -2.53
C LEU A 80 -6.45 -4.64 -1.73
N ASN A 81 -7.09 -3.67 -2.38
CA ASN A 81 -7.91 -2.66 -1.73
C ASN A 81 -9.07 -2.23 -2.65
N PRO A 82 -10.23 -1.77 -2.14
CA PRO A 82 -11.32 -1.31 -2.99
C PRO A 82 -10.91 -0.16 -3.92
N ASN A 83 -9.99 0.70 -3.49
CA ASN A 83 -9.49 1.84 -4.26
C ASN A 83 -8.29 1.51 -5.16
N LEU A 84 -7.73 0.30 -5.09
CA LEU A 84 -6.59 -0.15 -5.89
C LEU A 84 -7.00 -1.29 -6.82
N TYR A 85 -7.21 -0.96 -8.09
CA TYR A 85 -7.79 -1.88 -9.07
C TYR A 85 -6.72 -2.79 -9.68
N GLU A 86 -7.14 -3.96 -10.15
CA GLU A 86 -6.27 -4.90 -10.88
C GLU A 86 -5.69 -4.28 -12.16
N THR A 87 -6.38 -3.31 -12.75
CA THR A 87 -5.91 -2.55 -13.92
C THR A 87 -4.84 -1.50 -13.59
N GLY A 88 -4.54 -1.30 -12.30
CA GLY A 88 -3.66 -0.25 -11.79
C GLY A 88 -4.34 1.11 -11.62
N LYS A 89 -5.67 1.21 -11.82
CA LYS A 89 -6.41 2.43 -11.50
C LYS A 89 -6.43 2.65 -9.98
N VAL A 90 -6.21 3.91 -9.58
CA VAL A 90 -6.29 4.38 -8.20
C VAL A 90 -7.50 5.30 -8.04
N CYS A 91 -8.35 5.02 -7.06
CA CYS A 91 -9.50 5.85 -6.71
C CYS A 91 -9.18 6.72 -5.49
N LEU A 92 -9.04 8.03 -5.71
CA LEU A 92 -8.81 9.00 -4.66
C LEU A 92 -9.40 10.35 -5.08
N SER A 93 -10.01 11.08 -4.16
CA SER A 93 -10.64 12.38 -4.44
C SER A 93 -9.62 13.41 -4.95
N LEU A 94 -8.39 13.39 -4.43
CA LEU A 94 -7.26 14.20 -4.91
C LEU A 94 -6.87 13.91 -6.36
N LEU A 95 -7.27 12.76 -6.91
CA LEU A 95 -7.00 12.40 -8.31
C LEU A 95 -8.22 12.62 -9.21
N LYS A 96 -9.31 13.21 -8.68
CA LYS A 96 -10.63 13.33 -9.35
C LYS A 96 -11.20 11.98 -9.83
N THR A 97 -10.73 10.87 -9.26
CA THR A 97 -11.20 9.51 -9.60
C THR A 97 -12.20 8.96 -8.57
N TRP A 98 -12.46 9.72 -7.51
CA TRP A 98 -13.45 9.44 -6.47
C TRP A 98 -14.17 10.73 -6.05
N ALA A 99 -15.34 10.60 -5.43
CA ALA A 99 -16.07 11.73 -4.88
C ALA A 99 -15.30 12.32 -3.68
N GLY A 100 -15.29 13.65 -3.57
CA GLY A 100 -14.71 14.37 -2.44
C GLY A 100 -15.25 15.79 -2.38
N THR A 101 -15.03 16.47 -1.26
CA THR A 101 -15.52 17.83 -1.01
C THR A 101 -14.42 18.74 -0.50
N GLY A 102 -14.48 20.03 -0.88
CA GLY A 102 -13.55 21.05 -0.38
C GLY A 102 -12.08 20.66 -0.55
N ASN A 103 -11.37 20.55 0.57
CA ASN A 103 -9.94 20.26 0.63
C ASN A 103 -9.56 18.80 0.29
N GLU A 104 -10.54 17.91 0.11
CA GLU A 104 -10.33 16.53 -0.32
C GLU A 104 -10.08 16.42 -1.84
N VAL A 105 -10.43 17.46 -2.59
CA VAL A 105 -10.27 17.54 -4.06
C VAL A 105 -8.99 18.28 -4.38
N TRP A 106 -8.34 17.91 -5.50
CA TRP A 106 -7.13 18.57 -5.96
C TRP A 106 -7.27 20.09 -6.04
N ASN A 107 -6.39 20.80 -5.33
CA ASN A 107 -6.27 22.25 -5.41
C ASN A 107 -4.93 22.63 -6.07
N PRO A 108 -4.93 23.27 -7.26
CA PRO A 108 -3.71 23.67 -7.95
C PRO A 108 -2.74 24.54 -7.12
N GLU A 109 -3.28 25.32 -6.18
CA GLU A 109 -2.51 26.24 -5.34
C GLU A 109 -1.90 25.56 -4.11
N GLY A 110 -2.60 24.59 -3.52
CA GLY A 110 -2.25 24.00 -2.23
C GLY A 110 -1.88 22.51 -2.25
N SER A 111 -2.37 21.74 -3.20
CA SER A 111 -2.10 20.30 -3.27
C SER A 111 -0.69 20.00 -3.78
N THR A 112 -0.15 18.88 -3.28
CA THR A 112 1.21 18.42 -3.54
C THR A 112 1.23 16.91 -3.75
N VAL A 113 2.31 16.39 -4.34
CA VAL A 113 2.51 14.93 -4.43
C VAL A 113 2.71 14.32 -3.05
N LEU A 114 3.34 15.03 -2.12
CA LEU A 114 3.46 14.55 -0.74
C LEU A 114 2.08 14.34 -0.10
N GLN A 115 1.15 15.30 -0.24
CA GLN A 115 -0.23 15.15 0.25
C GLN A 115 -0.91 13.92 -0.37
N LEU A 116 -0.73 13.71 -1.68
CA LEU A 116 -1.24 12.55 -2.39
C LEU A 116 -0.69 11.23 -1.81
N LEU A 117 0.63 11.12 -1.60
CA LEU A 117 1.26 9.92 -1.06
C LEU A 117 0.81 9.63 0.39
N LEU A 118 0.75 10.67 1.23
CA LEU A 118 0.22 10.57 2.59
C LEU A 118 -1.25 10.16 2.60
N SER A 119 -2.06 10.65 1.65
CA SER A 119 -3.47 10.26 1.54
C SER A 119 -3.62 8.79 1.12
N LEU A 120 -2.76 8.29 0.22
CA LEU A 120 -2.75 6.86 -0.13
C LEU A 120 -2.40 6.01 1.10
N GLN A 121 -1.37 6.40 1.86
CA GLN A 121 -0.98 5.67 3.07
C GLN A 121 -2.09 5.68 4.12
N ALA A 122 -2.64 6.86 4.45
CA ALA A 122 -3.59 7.01 5.55
C ALA A 122 -5.02 6.57 5.22
N LEU A 123 -5.50 6.84 3.99
CA LEU A 123 -6.90 6.59 3.62
C LEU A 123 -7.08 5.30 2.85
N VAL A 124 -6.08 4.87 2.07
CA VAL A 124 -6.19 3.65 1.26
C VAL A 124 -5.57 2.46 1.98
N LEU A 125 -4.33 2.58 2.45
CA LEU A 125 -3.58 1.49 3.09
C LEU A 125 -3.78 1.42 4.61
N ASN A 126 -5.03 1.57 5.07
CA ASN A 126 -5.38 1.65 6.50
C ASN A 126 -5.65 0.29 7.16
N GLU A 127 -5.98 0.30 8.46
CA GLU A 127 -6.27 -0.90 9.29
C GLU A 127 -7.53 -1.66 8.87
N LYS A 128 -8.57 -0.96 8.40
CA LYS A 128 -9.88 -1.54 8.07
C LYS A 128 -10.32 -1.21 6.63
N PRO A 129 -9.57 -1.66 5.62
CA PRO A 129 -9.78 -1.32 4.21
C PRO A 129 -11.11 -1.82 3.63
N TYR A 130 -11.83 -2.72 4.32
CA TYR A 130 -13.20 -3.10 3.96
C TYR A 130 -14.13 -1.88 3.84
N PHE A 131 -13.98 -0.90 4.74
CA PHE A 131 -14.83 0.28 4.76
C PHE A 131 -14.47 1.31 3.69
N ASN A 132 -13.38 1.11 2.94
CA ASN A 132 -13.05 1.95 1.80
C ASN A 132 -13.99 1.75 0.60
N GLU A 133 -14.80 0.69 0.62
CA GLU A 133 -15.80 0.43 -0.42
C GLU A 133 -16.96 1.44 -0.34
N ALA A 134 -17.44 1.90 -1.49
CA ALA A 134 -18.47 2.92 -1.55
C ALA A 134 -19.74 2.48 -0.80
N GLY A 135 -20.17 3.32 0.14
CA GLY A 135 -21.40 3.12 0.91
C GLY A 135 -21.29 2.10 2.03
N TYR A 136 -20.07 1.67 2.38
CA TYR A 136 -19.83 0.76 3.50
C TYR A 136 -19.64 1.50 4.84
N ASP A 137 -19.50 2.83 4.82
CA ASP A 137 -19.41 3.68 6.02
C ASP A 137 -20.57 3.44 7.01
N LYS A 138 -21.75 3.16 6.48
CA LYS A 138 -22.96 2.85 7.27
C LYS A 138 -22.87 1.55 8.07
N PHE A 139 -21.84 0.74 7.85
CA PHE A 139 -21.60 -0.53 8.55
C PHE A 139 -20.50 -0.41 9.61
N VAL A 140 -19.80 0.72 9.69
CA VAL A 140 -18.79 0.98 10.73
C VAL A 140 -19.44 0.85 12.11
N GLY A 141 -18.78 0.12 13.02
CA GLY A 141 -19.27 -0.13 14.38
C GLY A 141 -20.45 -1.11 14.47
N LYS A 142 -20.95 -1.65 13.35
CA LYS A 142 -21.97 -2.72 13.37
C LYS A 142 -21.27 -4.08 13.40
N ALA A 143 -21.80 -5.01 14.19
CA ALA A 143 -21.24 -6.35 14.33
C ALA A 143 -20.96 -7.05 12.99
N ASP A 144 -21.89 -7.00 12.03
CA ASP A 144 -21.69 -7.59 10.70
C ASP A 144 -20.60 -6.86 9.89
N GLY A 145 -20.51 -5.54 10.02
CA GLY A 145 -19.49 -4.73 9.33
C GLY A 145 -18.09 -5.02 9.85
N GLU A 146 -17.93 -5.06 11.17
CA GLU A 146 -16.66 -5.38 11.83
C GLU A 146 -16.20 -6.80 11.51
N LYS A 147 -17.12 -7.78 11.56
CA LYS A 147 -16.81 -9.17 11.17
C LYS A 147 -16.38 -9.29 9.71
N ASN A 148 -17.04 -8.57 8.81
CA ASN A 148 -16.65 -8.54 7.39
C ASN A 148 -15.29 -7.86 7.21
N SER A 149 -14.98 -6.83 8.00
CA SER A 149 -13.67 -6.17 7.98
C SER A 149 -12.55 -7.13 8.38
N ILE A 150 -12.75 -7.97 9.39
CA ILE A 150 -11.78 -9.01 9.78
C ILE A 150 -11.54 -9.99 8.62
N THR A 151 -12.61 -10.49 8.01
CA THR A 151 -12.52 -11.41 6.87
C THR A 151 -11.83 -10.76 5.67
N TYR A 152 -12.07 -9.46 5.46
CA TYR A 152 -11.38 -8.70 4.42
C TYR A 152 -9.88 -8.59 4.71
N ASN A 153 -9.49 -8.29 5.95
CA ASN A 153 -8.09 -8.19 6.36
C ASN A 153 -7.34 -9.50 6.14
N GLU A 154 -7.95 -10.63 6.49
CA GLU A 154 -7.43 -11.97 6.22
C GLU A 154 -7.12 -12.17 4.72
N ASN A 155 -8.08 -11.85 3.84
CA ASN A 155 -7.88 -11.97 2.40
C ASN A 155 -6.84 -10.96 1.88
N ALA A 156 -6.88 -9.71 2.35
CA ALA A 156 -5.94 -8.67 1.97
C ALA A 156 -4.50 -9.08 2.33
N PHE A 157 -4.27 -9.67 3.50
CA PHE A 157 -2.95 -10.16 3.89
C PHE A 157 -2.46 -11.34 3.04
N LEU A 158 -3.35 -12.29 2.68
CA LEU A 158 -3.00 -13.36 1.73
C LEU A 158 -2.58 -12.78 0.37
N LEU A 159 -3.28 -11.74 -0.11
CA LEU A 159 -2.92 -11.02 -1.33
C LEU A 159 -1.63 -10.22 -1.17
N SER A 160 -1.37 -9.60 -0.01
CA SER A 160 -0.09 -8.96 0.32
C SER A 160 1.06 -9.95 0.19
N CYS A 161 0.93 -11.15 0.76
CA CYS A 161 1.93 -12.21 0.62
C CYS A 161 2.13 -12.63 -0.87
N LYS A 162 1.07 -12.64 -1.69
CA LYS A 162 1.20 -12.89 -3.15
C LYS A 162 1.93 -11.75 -3.85
N SER A 163 1.62 -10.51 -3.47
CA SER A 163 2.26 -9.32 -3.99
C SER A 163 3.75 -9.32 -3.67
N MET A 164 4.15 -9.64 -2.44
CA MET A 164 5.56 -9.78 -2.04
C MET A 164 6.31 -10.77 -2.94
N MET A 165 5.75 -11.97 -3.18
CA MET A 165 6.34 -12.95 -4.10
C MET A 165 6.45 -12.42 -5.54
N TYR A 166 5.41 -11.75 -6.04
CA TYR A 166 5.42 -11.12 -7.36
C TYR A 166 6.51 -10.04 -7.46
N ILE A 167 6.64 -9.17 -6.46
CA ILE A 167 7.61 -8.07 -6.43
C ILE A 167 9.03 -8.60 -6.32
N LEU A 168 9.27 -9.66 -5.56
CA LEU A 168 10.58 -10.33 -5.50
C LEU A 168 10.98 -10.92 -6.86
N HIS A 169 10.03 -11.52 -7.57
CA HIS A 169 10.29 -12.14 -8.87
C HIS A 169 10.41 -11.11 -10.00
N LYS A 170 9.62 -10.04 -9.94
CA LYS A 170 9.54 -8.99 -10.96
C LYS A 170 9.58 -7.60 -10.30
N PRO A 171 10.72 -7.21 -9.70
CA PRO A 171 10.85 -5.90 -9.08
C PRO A 171 10.65 -4.79 -10.13
N PRO A 172 10.01 -3.67 -9.76
CA PRO A 172 9.96 -2.52 -10.64
C PRO A 172 11.37 -2.05 -11.00
N LYS A 173 11.55 -1.65 -12.27
CA LYS A 173 12.85 -1.14 -12.75
C LYS A 173 13.41 -0.07 -11.82
N HIS A 174 14.70 -0.17 -11.54
CA HIS A 174 15.47 0.69 -10.64
C HIS A 174 15.09 0.56 -9.16
N PHE A 175 14.24 -0.38 -8.75
CA PHE A 175 13.97 -0.67 -7.34
C PHE A 175 14.48 -2.06 -6.93
N GLU A 176 15.24 -2.75 -7.78
CA GLU A 176 15.69 -4.13 -7.56
C GLU A 176 16.47 -4.26 -6.24
N ASN A 177 17.47 -3.39 -6.02
CA ASN A 177 18.25 -3.39 -4.79
C ASN A 177 17.40 -3.02 -3.57
N PHE A 178 16.55 -1.99 -3.71
CA PHE A 178 15.66 -1.56 -2.63
C PHE A 178 14.71 -2.68 -2.19
N VAL A 179 14.07 -3.36 -3.14
CA VAL A 179 13.17 -4.49 -2.89
C VAL A 179 13.92 -5.60 -2.16
N LYS A 180 15.12 -5.95 -2.63
CA LYS A 180 15.94 -6.99 -2.00
C LYS A 180 16.34 -6.63 -0.58
N GLU A 181 16.84 -5.41 -0.36
CA GLU A 181 17.26 -4.92 0.96
C GLU A 181 16.08 -4.85 1.93
N HIS A 182 14.96 -4.30 1.49
CA HIS A 182 13.72 -4.25 2.27
C HIS A 182 13.30 -5.64 2.72
N PHE A 183 13.11 -6.58 1.79
CA PHE A 183 12.68 -7.93 2.17
C PHE A 183 13.76 -8.72 2.90
N THR A 184 15.05 -8.43 2.72
CA THR A 184 16.12 -9.01 3.56
C THR A 184 15.94 -8.60 5.02
N CYS A 185 15.65 -7.32 5.27
CA CYS A 185 15.42 -6.79 6.62
C CYS A 185 14.08 -7.27 7.20
N ARG A 186 13.03 -7.33 6.39
CA ARG A 186 11.66 -7.56 6.86
C ARG A 186 11.23 -9.03 6.86
N ALA A 187 11.91 -9.93 6.14
CA ALA A 187 11.53 -11.34 6.08
C ALA A 187 11.34 -12.00 7.47
N PRO A 188 12.22 -11.81 8.47
CA PRO A 188 12.00 -12.36 9.81
C PRO A 188 10.68 -11.89 10.43
N HIS A 189 10.35 -10.61 10.30
CA HIS A 189 9.11 -10.03 10.84
C HIS A 189 7.86 -10.49 10.09
N ILE A 190 7.95 -10.65 8.77
CA ILE A 190 6.86 -11.18 7.94
C ILE A 190 6.56 -12.63 8.34
N LEU A 191 7.59 -13.45 8.54
CA LEU A 191 7.44 -14.85 8.94
C LEU A 191 6.93 -14.99 10.38
N GLU A 192 7.41 -14.14 11.29
CA GLU A 192 6.90 -14.00 12.66
C GLU A 192 5.39 -13.71 12.64
N ALA A 193 4.95 -12.73 11.84
CA ALA A 193 3.54 -12.39 11.69
C ALA A 193 2.71 -13.54 11.10
N CYS A 194 3.22 -14.23 10.07
CA CYS A 194 2.55 -15.41 9.53
C CYS A 194 2.33 -16.49 10.60
N ASN A 195 3.33 -16.75 11.43
CA ASN A 195 3.24 -17.73 12.51
C ASN A 195 2.26 -17.30 13.61
N ALA A 196 2.25 -16.01 13.98
CA ALA A 196 1.28 -15.44 14.92
C ALA A 196 -0.16 -15.65 14.41
N TYR A 197 -0.41 -15.33 13.13
CA TYR A 197 -1.74 -15.47 12.53
C TYR A 197 -2.16 -16.94 12.35
N LEU A 198 -1.22 -17.85 12.10
CA LEU A 198 -1.47 -19.30 12.14
C LEU A 198 -1.79 -19.79 13.57
N GLY A 199 -1.14 -19.20 14.58
CA GLY A 199 -1.39 -19.45 16.01
C GLY A 199 -2.74 -18.90 16.49
N GLY A 200 -3.27 -17.91 15.79
CA GLY A 200 -4.63 -17.43 15.97
C GLY A 200 -4.75 -15.91 16.02
N ASP A 201 -3.66 -15.17 16.20
CA ASP A 201 -3.71 -13.70 16.34
C ASP A 201 -4.37 -13.04 15.12
N LEU A 202 -5.04 -11.91 15.33
CA LEU A 202 -5.71 -11.19 14.25
C LEU A 202 -4.71 -10.49 13.33
N VAL A 203 -5.01 -10.47 12.03
CA VAL A 203 -4.20 -9.77 11.02
C VAL A 203 -4.04 -8.29 11.39
N GLY A 204 -2.81 -7.79 11.32
CA GLY A 204 -2.41 -6.46 11.80
C GLY A 204 -1.84 -6.45 13.22
N HIS A 205 -2.14 -7.47 14.04
CA HIS A 205 -1.90 -7.48 15.49
C HIS A 205 -0.98 -8.61 15.96
N ALA A 206 -0.01 -9.02 15.13
CA ALA A 206 0.89 -10.17 15.39
C ALA A 206 1.74 -10.06 16.68
N ARG A 207 1.86 -8.86 17.26
CA ARG A 207 2.63 -8.59 18.48
C ARG A 207 1.76 -8.14 19.65
N ASP A 208 0.45 -8.23 19.49
CA ASP A 208 -0.52 -7.95 20.55
C ASP A 208 -1.55 -9.08 20.62
N SER A 209 -1.14 -10.18 21.26
CA SER A 209 -2.02 -11.34 21.49
C SER A 209 -3.17 -11.04 22.46
N THR A 210 -3.20 -9.85 23.06
CA THR A 210 -4.30 -9.40 23.92
C THR A 210 -5.33 -8.56 23.17
N TYR A 211 -5.05 -8.21 21.91
CA TYR A 211 -5.97 -7.47 21.06
C TYR A 211 -7.28 -8.25 20.87
N ILE A 212 -8.38 -7.53 21.05
CA ILE A 212 -9.74 -7.99 20.80
C ILE A 212 -10.34 -7.00 19.81
N SER A 213 -10.88 -7.50 18.69
CA SER A 213 -11.54 -6.64 17.73
C SER A 213 -12.85 -6.06 18.29
N ASP A 214 -13.35 -5.01 17.65
CA ASP A 214 -14.56 -4.30 18.09
C ASP A 214 -15.82 -5.18 18.17
N ASP A 215 -15.86 -6.29 17.42
CA ASP A 215 -16.93 -7.30 17.47
C ASP A 215 -16.72 -8.40 18.53
N GLY A 216 -15.65 -8.31 19.33
CA GLY A 216 -15.27 -9.29 20.33
C GLY A 216 -14.55 -10.52 19.77
N CYS A 217 -14.23 -10.57 18.48
CA CYS A 217 -13.42 -11.64 17.90
C CYS A 217 -11.99 -11.59 18.44
N LYS A 218 -11.41 -12.78 18.61
CA LYS A 218 -10.06 -12.96 19.18
C LYS A 218 -9.16 -13.80 18.30
N SER A 219 -9.68 -14.29 17.16
CA SER A 219 -8.87 -15.18 16.32
C SER A 219 -9.23 -15.14 14.85
N CYS A 220 -8.21 -15.30 14.02
CA CYS A 220 -8.39 -15.52 12.59
C CYS A 220 -9.23 -16.76 12.29
N SER A 221 -9.95 -16.69 11.18
CA SER A 221 -10.80 -17.76 10.67
C SER A 221 -9.99 -19.02 10.33
N THR A 222 -10.62 -20.18 10.50
CA THR A 222 -10.02 -21.47 10.13
C THR A 222 -9.67 -21.52 8.65
N GLY A 223 -10.51 -20.94 7.79
CA GLY A 223 -10.28 -20.89 6.34
C GLY A 223 -9.01 -20.12 5.98
N PHE A 224 -8.83 -18.95 6.59
CA PHE A 224 -7.61 -18.16 6.42
C PHE A 224 -6.38 -18.92 6.89
N LYS A 225 -6.38 -19.52 8.08
CA LYS A 225 -5.23 -20.29 8.60
C LYS A 225 -4.81 -21.42 7.66
N ILE A 226 -5.77 -22.14 7.06
CA ILE A 226 -5.49 -23.18 6.06
C ILE A 226 -4.87 -22.58 4.79
N MET A 227 -5.37 -21.45 4.30
CA MET A 227 -4.81 -20.79 3.11
C MET A 227 -3.41 -20.24 3.37
N LEU A 228 -3.19 -19.56 4.50
CA LEU A 228 -1.89 -19.04 4.89
C LEU A 228 -0.88 -20.18 5.06
N GLY A 229 -1.27 -21.29 5.70
CA GLY A 229 -0.40 -22.47 5.86
C GLY A 229 0.02 -23.09 4.53
N LYS A 230 -0.81 -22.99 3.47
CA LYS A 230 -0.45 -23.41 2.11
C LYS A 230 0.45 -22.40 1.38
N GLN A 231 0.35 -21.12 1.74
CA GLN A 231 1.06 -20.04 1.07
C GLN A 231 2.43 -19.75 1.70
N LEU A 232 2.56 -19.93 3.02
CA LEU A 232 3.79 -19.68 3.77
C LEU A 232 5.01 -20.42 3.19
N PRO A 233 4.95 -21.72 2.85
CA PRO A 233 6.10 -22.39 2.22
C PRO A 233 6.51 -21.77 0.88
N LYS A 234 5.55 -21.24 0.11
CA LYS A 234 5.83 -20.57 -1.17
C LYS A 234 6.49 -19.21 -0.96
N LEU A 235 6.06 -18.47 0.06
CA LEU A 235 6.67 -17.21 0.44
C LEU A 235 8.12 -17.40 0.91
N VAL A 236 8.37 -18.42 1.75
CA VAL A 236 9.73 -18.82 2.18
C VAL A 236 10.59 -19.23 0.98
N ALA A 237 10.04 -20.00 0.05
CA ALA A 237 10.75 -20.36 -1.19
C ALA A 237 11.11 -19.12 -2.02
N ALA A 238 10.17 -18.17 -2.20
CA ALA A 238 10.43 -16.93 -2.93
C ALA A 238 11.52 -16.07 -2.27
N PHE A 239 11.55 -15.96 -0.94
CA PHE A 239 12.64 -15.31 -0.22
C PHE A 239 13.98 -16.03 -0.46
N SER A 240 13.98 -17.36 -0.36
CA SER A 240 15.19 -18.17 -0.58
C SER A 240 15.73 -18.03 -2.00
N GLU A 241 14.85 -18.06 -3.01
CA GLU A 241 15.18 -17.84 -4.43
C GLU A 241 15.75 -16.44 -4.68
N ALA A 242 15.30 -15.43 -3.93
CA ALA A 242 15.84 -14.08 -3.96
C ALA A 242 17.18 -13.92 -3.19
N GLY A 243 17.66 -15.00 -2.57
CA GLY A 243 18.88 -15.00 -1.75
C GLY A 243 18.71 -14.33 -0.39
N ILE A 244 17.48 -14.30 0.14
CA ILE A 244 17.14 -13.76 1.46
C ILE A 244 17.16 -14.91 2.47
N ALA A 245 17.97 -14.77 3.52
CA ALA A 245 18.04 -15.75 4.59
C ALA A 245 16.77 -15.68 5.45
N CYS A 246 15.91 -16.68 5.34
CA CYS A 246 14.87 -16.92 6.32
C CYS A 246 15.52 -17.65 7.49
N GLY A 247 15.74 -16.97 8.62
CA GLY A 247 16.28 -17.61 9.83
C GLY A 247 15.50 -18.89 10.17
N GLN A 248 16.23 -19.97 10.47
CA GLN A 248 15.66 -21.20 11.05
C GLN A 248 15.26 -20.97 12.50
#